data_AF-A0A960VEQ0-F1
#
_entry.id   AF-A0A960VEQ0-F1
#
_cell.length_a   1.000
_cell.length_b   1.000
_cell.length_c   1.000
_cell.angle_alpha   90.00
_cell.angle_beta   90.00
_cell.angle_gamma   90.00
#
_symmetry.space_group_name_H-M   'P 1'
#
loop_
_entity.id
_entity.type
_entity.pdbx_description
1 polymer ?
#
loop_
_entity_poly.entity_id
_entity_poly.type
_entity_poly.pdbx_seq_one_letter_code
_entity_poly.pdbx_strand_id
1 'polypeptide(L)'
;MPILIEPKSYLSAFENGENVQIQYKRFQLEDLIRVYDIVGELLLKAKLDSFIPFVKTSLKELVQNAVKATQKRIYFQKSGLDISKNYEEGMVNFSEFLQSNKNMPIPDGILFSAEIRFEQMKDSLRIVVKNYGEVTSEERKSLELMFSRGKTMHSVQELLENEVKQKEGGGLGISMIIVLGRSLKINDPLKFESKNGFTEFVLTIPVNS
;
A
#
# COMPACT_ATOMS: atom_id res chain seq x y z
N MET A 1 -3.77 7.24 15.56
CA MET A 1 -2.38 7.41 16.06
C MET A 1 -1.61 6.11 15.85
N PRO A 2 -0.34 6.19 15.43
CA PRO A 2 0.50 5.00 15.30
C PRO A 2 0.75 4.36 16.67
N ILE A 3 0.87 3.03 16.68
CA ILE A 3 1.30 2.28 17.87
C ILE A 3 2.82 2.26 17.99
N LEU A 4 3.53 2.50 16.89
CA LEU A 4 4.98 2.56 16.82
C LEU A 4 5.41 3.63 15.82
N ILE A 5 6.38 4.44 16.24
CA ILE A 5 7.27 5.19 15.34
C ILE A 5 8.68 4.91 15.84
N GLU A 6 9.49 4.26 15.02
CA GLU A 6 10.87 3.93 15.34
C GLU A 6 11.82 4.35 14.21
N PRO A 7 12.95 5.00 14.56
CA PRO A 7 13.27 5.55 15.88
C PRO A 7 12.35 6.72 16.28
N LYS A 8 12.22 7.00 17.59
CA LYS A 8 11.39 8.14 18.06
C LYS A 8 11.86 9.48 17.48
N SER A 9 13.18 9.67 17.35
CA SER A 9 13.81 10.80 16.67
C SER A 9 14.02 10.49 15.18
N TYR A 10 12.94 10.12 14.48
CA TYR A 10 13.00 9.58 13.12
C TYR A 10 13.73 10.49 12.12
N LEU A 11 13.68 11.81 12.27
CA LEU A 11 14.41 12.74 11.38
C LEU A 11 15.92 12.61 11.52
N SER A 12 16.45 12.66 12.75
CA SER A 12 17.88 12.51 12.99
C SER A 12 18.37 11.11 12.66
N ALA A 13 17.57 10.08 12.96
CA ALA A 13 17.87 8.70 12.58
C ALA A 13 17.98 8.56 11.06
N PHE A 14 17.01 9.12 10.32
CA PHE A 14 17.03 9.12 8.87
C PHE A 14 18.23 9.90 8.31
N GLU A 15 18.61 11.04 8.89
CA GLU A 15 19.83 11.76 8.49
C GLU A 15 21.11 10.91 8.68
N ASN A 16 21.11 9.99 9.65
CA ASN A 16 22.22 9.07 9.91
C ASN A 16 22.18 7.80 9.05
N GLY A 17 21.26 7.70 8.08
CA GLY A 17 21.12 6.53 7.22
C GLY A 17 20.30 5.39 7.83
N GLU A 18 19.64 5.61 8.97
CA GLU A 18 18.79 4.59 9.59
C GLU A 18 17.42 4.51 8.90
N ASN A 19 16.79 3.34 9.01
CA ASN A 19 15.44 3.11 8.52
C ASN A 19 14.41 3.69 9.49
N VAL A 20 13.31 4.20 8.95
CA VAL A 20 12.17 4.68 9.75
C VAL A 20 10.99 3.74 9.58
N GLN A 21 10.37 3.31 10.67
CA GLN A 21 9.23 2.41 10.69
C GLN A 21 8.07 3.05 11.43
N ILE A 22 6.87 2.88 10.88
CA ILE A 22 5.61 3.34 11.46
C ILE A 22 4.62 2.19 11.42
N GLN A 23 4.05 1.82 12.57
CA GLN A 23 3.01 0.79 12.63
C GLN A 23 1.70 1.33 13.16
N TYR A 24 0.61 0.84 12.58
CA TYR A 24 -0.74 1.11 13.02
C TYR A 24 -1.45 -0.20 13.32
N LYS A 25 -1.89 -0.40 14.58
CA LYS A 25 -2.81 -1.50 14.93
C LYS A 25 -4.08 -1.42 14.10
N ARG A 26 -4.60 -0.20 13.97
CA ARG A 26 -5.73 0.18 13.14
C ARG A 26 -5.40 1.50 12.46
N PHE A 27 -5.45 1.51 11.14
CA PHE A 27 -5.23 2.70 10.34
C PHE A 27 -6.58 3.31 9.93
N GLN A 28 -6.77 4.61 10.11
CA GLN A 28 -7.94 5.37 9.66
C GLN A 28 -7.53 6.44 8.64
N LEU A 29 -8.48 7.00 7.91
CA LEU A 29 -8.16 7.96 6.84
C LEU A 29 -7.51 9.23 7.41
N GLU A 30 -7.85 9.62 8.64
CA GLU A 30 -7.26 10.77 9.33
C GLU A 30 -5.79 10.54 9.66
N ASP A 31 -5.36 9.28 9.84
CA ASP A 31 -3.95 8.95 10.08
C ASP A 31 -3.07 9.26 8.86
N LEU A 32 -3.65 9.37 7.64
CA LEU A 32 -2.90 9.77 6.44
C LEU A 32 -2.26 11.15 6.58
N ILE A 33 -2.89 12.07 7.31
CA ILE A 33 -2.33 13.41 7.50
C ILE A 33 -0.96 13.30 8.16
N ARG A 34 -0.86 12.52 9.24
CA ARG A 34 0.41 12.31 9.94
C ARG A 34 1.43 11.57 9.09
N VAL A 35 1.01 10.57 8.32
CA VAL A 35 1.89 9.87 7.37
C VAL A 35 2.41 10.85 6.31
N TYR A 36 1.56 11.70 5.76
CA TYR A 36 1.93 12.70 4.77
C TYR A 36 2.89 13.76 5.30
N ASP A 37 2.77 14.14 6.56
CA ASP A 37 3.70 15.05 7.22
C ASP A 37 5.08 14.39 7.32
N ILE A 38 5.15 13.17 7.88
CA ILE A 38 6.42 12.43 8.02
C ILE A 38 7.07 12.21 6.65
N VAL A 39 6.30 11.77 5.66
CA VAL A 39 6.76 11.59 4.27
C VAL A 39 7.32 12.89 3.70
N GLY A 40 6.62 14.01 3.92
CA GLY A 40 7.07 15.32 3.46
C GLY A 40 8.42 15.68 4.07
N GLU A 41 8.56 15.54 5.38
CA GLU A 41 9.80 15.82 6.09
C GLU A 41 10.95 14.91 5.62
N LEU A 42 10.72 13.60 5.51
CA LEU A 42 11.73 12.63 5.08
C LEU A 42 12.19 12.87 3.63
N LEU A 43 11.27 13.14 2.71
CA LEU A 43 11.61 13.43 1.32
C LEU A 43 12.32 14.78 1.17
N LEU A 44 11.92 15.80 1.92
CA LEU A 44 12.64 17.08 1.96
C LEU A 44 14.08 16.90 2.44
N LYS A 45 14.28 16.10 3.50
CA LYS A 45 15.61 15.77 4.02
C LYS A 45 16.46 15.00 3.01
N ALA A 46 15.85 14.07 2.27
CA ALA A 46 16.51 13.33 1.20
C ALA A 46 16.75 14.17 -0.08
N LYS A 47 16.30 15.43 -0.15
CA LYS A 47 16.31 16.27 -1.37
C LYS A 47 15.52 15.62 -2.52
N LEU A 48 14.41 14.97 -2.19
CA LEU A 48 13.47 14.29 -3.08
C LEU A 48 12.09 14.95 -3.06
N ASP A 49 12.04 16.25 -2.81
CA ASP A 49 10.81 17.02 -2.63
C ASP A 49 9.89 16.98 -3.86
N SER A 50 10.47 16.90 -5.06
CA SER A 50 9.74 16.74 -6.32
C SER A 50 8.90 15.45 -6.38
N PHE A 51 9.26 14.42 -5.60
CA PHE A 51 8.53 13.15 -5.54
C PHE A 51 7.40 13.14 -4.49
N ILE A 52 7.25 14.18 -3.67
CA ILE A 52 6.25 14.23 -2.59
C ILE A 52 4.82 13.95 -3.11
N PRO A 53 4.32 14.58 -4.20
CA PRO A 53 2.96 14.32 -4.67
C PRO A 53 2.75 12.85 -5.09
N PHE A 54 3.75 12.27 -5.76
CA PHE A 54 3.74 10.89 -6.20
C PHE A 54 3.74 9.90 -5.02
N VAL A 55 4.61 10.13 -4.05
CA VAL A 55 4.71 9.27 -2.86
C VAL A 55 3.45 9.36 -2.01
N LYS A 56 2.88 10.56 -1.80
CA LYS A 56 1.62 10.72 -1.06
C LYS A 56 0.47 9.97 -1.74
N THR A 57 0.36 10.10 -3.07
CA THR A 57 -0.66 9.39 -3.87
C THR A 57 -0.48 7.88 -3.76
N SER A 58 0.76 7.39 -3.91
CA SER A 58 1.07 5.97 -3.83
C SER A 58 0.80 5.39 -2.44
N LEU A 59 1.22 6.09 -1.39
CA LEU A 59 0.98 5.65 0.00
C LEU A 59 -0.50 5.57 0.34
N LYS A 60 -1.32 6.51 -0.12
CA LYS A 60 -2.77 6.45 0.06
C LYS A 60 -3.34 5.14 -0.46
N GLU A 61 -3.04 4.82 -1.71
CA GLU A 61 -3.56 3.62 -2.38
C GLU A 61 -3.03 2.34 -1.72
N LEU A 62 -1.72 2.28 -1.43
CA LEU A 62 -1.09 1.12 -0.81
C LEU A 62 -1.59 0.88 0.61
N VAL A 63 -1.73 1.92 1.43
CA VAL A 63 -2.22 1.79 2.81
C VAL A 63 -3.71 1.43 2.83
N GLN A 64 -4.53 2.01 1.96
CA GLN A 64 -5.94 1.61 1.83
C GLN A 64 -6.06 0.14 1.39
N ASN A 65 -5.21 -0.33 0.50
CA ASN A 65 -5.16 -1.74 0.11
C ASN A 65 -4.72 -2.63 1.28
N ALA A 66 -3.70 -2.23 2.03
CA ALA A 66 -3.22 -2.93 3.23
C ALA A 66 -4.32 -3.12 4.28
N VAL A 67 -5.08 -2.06 4.57
CA VAL A 67 -6.20 -2.10 5.51
C VAL A 67 -7.30 -3.02 5.01
N LYS A 68 -7.71 -2.89 3.74
CA LYS A 68 -8.76 -3.75 3.14
C LYS A 68 -8.34 -5.21 3.14
N ALA A 69 -7.09 -5.51 2.80
CA ALA A 69 -6.55 -6.87 2.83
C ALA A 69 -6.65 -7.45 4.23
N THR A 70 -6.16 -6.73 5.25
CA THR A 70 -6.25 -7.15 6.66
C THR A 70 -7.70 -7.38 7.10
N GLN A 71 -8.61 -6.45 6.80
CA GLN A 71 -10.04 -6.56 7.13
C GLN A 71 -10.68 -7.78 6.45
N LYS A 72 -10.33 -8.06 5.19
CA LYS A 72 -10.79 -9.25 4.47
C LYS A 72 -10.39 -10.53 5.23
N ARG A 73 -9.15 -10.63 5.72
CA ARG A 73 -8.69 -11.83 6.44
C ARG A 73 -9.42 -12.01 7.75
N ILE A 74 -9.61 -10.92 8.50
CA ILE A 74 -10.39 -10.93 9.74
C ILE A 74 -11.84 -11.34 9.46
N TYR A 75 -12.44 -10.83 8.39
CA TYR A 75 -13.80 -11.18 7.99
C TYR A 75 -13.94 -12.68 7.71
N PHE A 76 -13.10 -13.21 6.81
CA PHE A 76 -13.14 -14.65 6.46
C PHE A 76 -12.93 -15.53 7.69
N GLN A 77 -11.97 -15.19 8.54
CA GLN A 77 -11.72 -15.91 9.78
C GLN A 77 -12.93 -15.88 10.73
N LYS A 78 -13.58 -14.71 10.92
CA LYS A 78 -14.76 -14.57 11.79
C LYS A 78 -15.98 -15.30 11.23
N SER A 79 -16.09 -15.39 9.90
CA SER A 79 -17.17 -16.10 9.21
C SER A 79 -16.92 -17.60 9.10
N GLY A 80 -15.79 -18.12 9.60
CA GLY A 80 -15.42 -19.54 9.47
C GLY A 80 -15.17 -19.97 8.03
N LEU A 81 -14.84 -19.03 7.13
CA LEU A 81 -14.60 -19.26 5.72
C LEU A 81 -13.09 -19.43 5.44
N ASP A 82 -12.76 -20.37 4.58
CA ASP A 82 -11.40 -20.53 4.06
C ASP A 82 -11.24 -19.59 2.85
N ILE A 83 -10.42 -18.54 2.99
CA ILE A 83 -10.24 -17.52 1.93
C ILE A 83 -9.73 -18.10 0.61
N SER A 84 -9.05 -19.26 0.64
CA SER A 84 -8.56 -19.93 -0.56
C SER A 84 -9.64 -20.76 -1.28
N LYS A 85 -10.68 -21.19 -0.56
CA LYS A 85 -11.74 -22.05 -1.10
C LYS A 85 -13.05 -21.32 -1.33
N ASN A 86 -13.35 -20.34 -0.48
CA ASN A 86 -14.60 -19.61 -0.43
C ASN A 86 -14.46 -18.17 -0.96
N TYR A 87 -13.46 -17.91 -1.82
CA TYR A 87 -13.10 -16.55 -2.22
C TYR A 87 -14.28 -15.78 -2.82
N GLU A 88 -14.95 -16.33 -3.83
CA GLU A 88 -16.02 -15.62 -4.55
C GLU A 88 -17.21 -15.29 -3.64
N GLU A 89 -17.78 -16.29 -2.96
CA GLU A 89 -18.89 -16.12 -2.02
C GLU A 89 -18.51 -15.16 -0.88
N GLY A 90 -17.34 -15.37 -0.27
CA GLY A 90 -16.88 -14.53 0.83
C GLY A 90 -16.61 -13.09 0.39
N MET A 91 -16.23 -12.85 -0.87
CA MET A 91 -16.02 -11.50 -1.41
C MET A 91 -17.31 -10.72 -1.66
N VAL A 92 -18.39 -11.40 -2.06
CA VAL A 92 -19.73 -10.77 -2.15
C VAL A 92 -20.14 -10.27 -0.78
N ASN A 93 -20.11 -11.16 0.21
CA ASN A 93 -20.53 -10.83 1.58
C ASN A 93 -19.59 -9.81 2.26
N PHE A 94 -18.29 -9.88 1.98
CA PHE A 94 -17.32 -8.90 2.47
C PHE A 94 -17.58 -7.49 1.92
N SER A 95 -17.97 -7.38 0.65
CA SER A 95 -18.27 -6.09 0.02
C SER A 95 -19.48 -5.41 0.65
N GLU A 96 -20.54 -6.18 0.95
CA GLU A 96 -21.71 -5.70 1.69
C GLU A 96 -21.37 -5.36 3.15
N PHE A 97 -20.52 -6.17 3.78
CA PHE A 97 -20.02 -5.91 5.12
C PHE A 97 -19.26 -4.58 5.22
N LEU A 98 -18.39 -4.26 4.27
CA LEU A 98 -17.64 -3.00 4.27
C LEU A 98 -18.55 -1.76 4.14
N GLN A 99 -19.67 -1.88 3.41
CA GLN A 99 -20.64 -0.79 3.28
C GLN A 99 -21.39 -0.54 4.60
N SER A 100 -21.68 -1.60 5.35
CA SER A 100 -22.44 -1.55 6.60
C SER A 100 -21.57 -1.28 7.84
N ASN A 101 -20.30 -1.69 7.83
CA ASN A 101 -19.42 -1.65 9.00
C ASN A 101 -18.08 -0.96 8.70
N LYS A 102 -18.06 0.37 8.86
CA LYS A 102 -16.84 1.18 8.66
C LYS A 102 -15.74 0.90 9.69
N ASN A 103 -16.09 0.30 10.84
CA ASN A 103 -15.21 0.21 12.02
C ASN A 103 -15.05 -1.25 12.52
N MET A 104 -14.50 -2.13 11.69
CA MET A 104 -14.18 -3.50 12.12
C MET A 104 -13.04 -3.49 13.16
N PRO A 105 -13.22 -4.09 14.36
CA PRO A 105 -12.15 -4.21 15.34
C PRO A 105 -11.09 -5.21 14.86
N ILE A 106 -9.81 -4.85 15.08
CA ILE A 106 -8.65 -5.69 14.79
C ILE A 106 -8.38 -6.58 16.01
N PRO A 107 -8.44 -7.92 15.89
CA PRO A 107 -8.16 -8.84 16.99
C PRO A 107 -6.76 -8.68 17.58
N ASP A 108 -6.58 -9.07 18.86
CA ASP A 108 -5.30 -8.94 19.57
C ASP A 108 -4.15 -9.69 18.88
N GLY A 109 -4.43 -10.83 18.25
CA GLY A 109 -3.44 -11.64 17.53
C GLY A 109 -2.87 -11.04 16.24
N ILE A 110 -3.43 -9.93 15.72
CA ILE A 110 -2.90 -9.25 14.53
C ILE A 110 -2.03 -8.08 14.96
N LEU A 111 -0.73 -8.15 14.73
CA LEU A 111 0.24 -7.14 15.21
C LEU A 111 -0.10 -5.72 14.72
N PHE A 112 -0.38 -5.56 13.42
CA PHE A 112 -0.74 -4.29 12.80
C PHE A 112 -1.67 -4.50 11.59
N SER A 113 -2.47 -3.49 11.25
CA SER A 113 -3.24 -3.46 10.00
C SER A 113 -2.44 -2.90 8.84
N ALA A 114 -1.49 -2.00 9.14
CA ALA A 114 -0.56 -1.44 8.17
C ALA A 114 0.75 -1.09 8.87
N GLU A 115 1.86 -1.43 8.23
CA GLU A 115 3.20 -0.98 8.57
C GLU A 115 3.78 -0.23 7.37
N ILE A 116 4.45 0.88 7.63
CA ILE A 116 5.14 1.69 6.63
C ILE A 116 6.61 1.76 7.04
N ARG A 117 7.53 1.36 6.16
CA ARG A 117 8.98 1.51 6.36
C ARG A 117 9.59 2.40 5.30
N PHE A 118 10.53 3.24 5.70
CA PHE A 118 11.39 4.04 4.85
C PHE A 118 12.79 3.48 4.96
N GLU A 119 13.28 2.89 3.88
CA GLU A 119 14.56 2.19 3.85
C GLU A 119 15.52 2.92 2.91
N GLN A 120 16.61 3.42 3.48
CA GLN A 120 17.63 4.08 2.70
C GLN A 120 18.56 3.04 2.09
N MET A 121 18.58 3.02 0.76
CA MET A 121 19.52 2.21 -0.02
C MET A 121 20.57 3.13 -0.61
N LYS A 122 21.68 2.54 -1.07
CA LYS A 122 22.78 3.27 -1.70
C LYS A 122 22.32 4.26 -2.79
N ASP A 123 21.45 3.80 -3.69
CA ASP A 123 21.03 4.55 -4.89
C ASP A 123 19.50 4.78 -4.95
N SER A 124 18.79 4.51 -3.86
CA SER A 124 17.32 4.65 -3.82
C SER A 124 16.78 4.77 -2.41
N LEU A 125 15.62 5.42 -2.28
CA LEU A 125 14.78 5.37 -1.11
C LEU A 125 13.65 4.38 -1.39
N ARG A 126 13.54 3.33 -0.57
CA ARG A 126 12.42 2.40 -0.63
C ARG A 126 11.39 2.75 0.42
N ILE A 127 10.13 2.72 0.02
CA ILE A 127 8.99 2.93 0.88
C ILE A 127 8.18 1.64 0.84
N VAL A 128 8.22 0.90 1.94
CA VAL A 128 7.58 -0.40 2.06
C VAL A 128 6.25 -0.24 2.79
N VAL A 129 5.15 -0.71 2.20
CA VAL A 129 3.86 -0.82 2.85
C VAL A 129 3.54 -2.29 3.04
N LYS A 130 3.43 -2.71 4.30
CA LYS A 130 3.21 -4.09 4.71
C LYS A 130 1.85 -4.27 5.35
N ASN A 131 1.16 -5.36 5.01
CA ASN A 131 -0.10 -5.74 5.63
C ASN A 131 -0.11 -7.20 6.08
N TYR A 132 -1.01 -7.49 7.03
CA TYR A 132 -1.31 -8.84 7.45
C TYR A 132 -2.12 -9.57 6.36
N GLY A 133 -1.76 -10.83 6.13
CA GLY A 133 -2.38 -11.71 5.14
C GLY A 133 -1.52 -11.88 3.89
N GLU A 134 -1.34 -13.14 3.50
CA GLU A 134 -0.79 -13.49 2.19
C GLU A 134 -1.83 -13.30 1.09
N VAL A 135 -1.35 -12.94 -0.09
CA VAL A 135 -2.12 -12.85 -1.33
C VAL A 135 -2.60 -14.24 -1.75
N THR A 136 -3.92 -14.41 -1.95
CA THR A 136 -4.48 -15.65 -2.51
C THR A 136 -4.19 -15.79 -4.00
N SER A 137 -4.45 -16.96 -4.58
CA SER A 137 -4.28 -17.16 -6.03
C SER A 137 -5.14 -16.19 -6.86
N GLU A 138 -6.35 -15.90 -6.41
CA GLU A 138 -7.29 -14.98 -7.06
C GLU A 138 -6.78 -13.54 -6.99
N GLU A 139 -6.35 -13.10 -5.80
CA GLU A 139 -5.80 -11.75 -5.63
C GLU A 139 -4.49 -11.57 -6.40
N ARG A 140 -3.66 -12.62 -6.50
CA ARG A 140 -2.42 -12.59 -7.28
C ARG A 140 -2.73 -12.35 -8.75
N LYS A 141 -3.71 -13.06 -9.33
CA LYS A 141 -4.15 -12.82 -10.71
C LYS A 141 -4.63 -11.38 -10.90
N SER A 142 -5.40 -10.84 -9.96
CA SER A 142 -5.84 -9.44 -10.01
C SER A 142 -4.66 -8.46 -9.93
N LEU A 143 -3.71 -8.68 -9.03
CA LEU A 143 -2.51 -7.84 -8.91
C LEU A 143 -1.68 -7.88 -10.19
N GLU A 144 -1.40 -9.07 -10.73
CA GLU A 144 -0.65 -9.23 -11.98
C GLU A 144 -1.31 -8.49 -13.15
N LEU A 145 -2.65 -8.54 -13.23
CA LEU A 145 -3.41 -7.77 -14.21
C LEU A 145 -3.25 -6.26 -14.02
N MET A 146 -3.31 -5.75 -12.79
CA MET A 146 -3.07 -4.33 -12.49
C MET A 146 -1.64 -3.90 -12.82
N PHE A 147 -0.65 -4.73 -12.49
CA PHE A 147 0.75 -4.49 -12.86
C PHE A 147 0.93 -4.44 -14.39
N SER A 148 0.31 -5.38 -15.10
CA SER A 148 0.33 -5.42 -16.57
C SER A 148 -0.30 -4.16 -17.17
N ARG A 149 -1.50 -3.77 -16.69
CA ARG A 149 -2.19 -2.54 -17.13
C ARG A 149 -1.32 -1.30 -16.90
N GLY A 150 -0.75 -1.13 -15.71
CA GLY A 150 0.13 0.02 -15.43
C GLY A 150 1.36 0.10 -16.33
N LYS A 151 1.88 -1.05 -16.79
CA LYS A 151 3.02 -1.13 -17.71
C LYS A 151 2.65 -0.83 -19.16
N THR A 152 1.42 -1.13 -19.58
CA THR A 152 0.99 -0.97 -20.97
C THR A 152 0.34 0.38 -21.28
N MET A 153 -0.36 1.00 -20.32
CA MET A 153 -0.99 2.31 -20.53
C MET A 153 0.05 3.42 -20.74
N HIS A 154 -0.26 4.40 -21.57
CA HIS A 154 0.62 5.52 -21.89
C HIS A 154 0.42 6.72 -20.96
N SER A 155 -0.78 6.86 -20.38
CA SER A 155 -1.10 8.00 -19.51
C SER A 155 -2.14 7.64 -18.44
N VAL A 156 -2.23 8.51 -17.43
CA VAL A 156 -3.29 8.43 -16.40
C VAL A 156 -4.67 8.56 -17.04
N GLN A 157 -4.82 9.44 -18.02
CA GLN A 157 -6.08 9.63 -18.73
C GLN A 157 -6.54 8.34 -19.42
N GLU A 158 -5.64 7.70 -20.18
CA GLU A 158 -5.94 6.44 -20.86
C GLU A 158 -6.35 5.34 -19.87
N LEU A 159 -5.65 5.27 -18.72
CA LEU A 159 -5.96 4.33 -17.67
C LEU A 159 -7.38 4.55 -17.10
N LEU A 160 -7.78 5.80 -16.86
CA LEU A 160 -9.13 6.15 -16.39
C LEU A 160 -10.20 5.83 -17.44
N GLU A 161 -9.95 6.15 -18.72
CA GLU A 161 -10.86 5.82 -19.82
C GLU A 161 -11.06 4.30 -19.98
N ASN A 162 -10.01 3.52 -19.75
CA ASN A 162 -10.07 2.06 -19.78
C ASN A 162 -10.92 1.50 -18.62
N GLU A 163 -10.78 2.04 -17.40
CA GLU A 163 -11.57 1.60 -16.24
C GLU A 163 -13.07 1.86 -16.45
N VAL A 164 -13.43 3.06 -16.93
CA VAL A 164 -14.83 3.41 -17.23
C VAL A 164 -15.45 2.42 -18.22
N LYS A 165 -14.69 1.99 -19.23
CA LYS A 165 -15.16 1.02 -20.24
C LYS A 165 -15.34 -0.39 -19.68
N GLN A 166 -14.47 -0.81 -18.75
CA GLN A 166 -14.51 -2.18 -18.23
C GLN A 166 -15.54 -2.38 -17.10
N LYS A 167 -16.11 -1.30 -16.54
CA LYS A 167 -17.01 -1.35 -15.35
C LYS A 167 -16.38 -2.09 -14.15
N GLU A 168 -15.07 -2.29 -14.15
CA GLU A 168 -14.31 -2.92 -13.07
C GLU A 168 -13.95 -1.85 -12.03
N GLY A 169 -14.90 -1.49 -11.17
CA GLY A 169 -14.64 -0.59 -10.04
C GLY A 169 -13.86 -1.33 -8.95
N GLY A 170 -12.53 -1.21 -8.93
CA GLY A 170 -11.74 -1.77 -7.82
C GLY A 170 -10.23 -1.93 -8.03
N GLY A 171 -9.68 -1.67 -9.21
CA GLY A 171 -8.31 -2.09 -9.56
C GLY A 171 -7.37 -0.99 -10.06
N LEU A 172 -7.72 0.29 -9.92
CA LEU A 172 -6.89 1.36 -10.50
C LEU A 172 -5.61 1.67 -9.72
N GLY A 173 -5.63 1.59 -8.38
CA GLY A 173 -4.58 2.19 -7.54
C GLY A 173 -3.17 1.72 -7.90
N ILE A 174 -2.97 0.40 -8.05
CA ILE A 174 -1.66 -0.16 -8.43
C ILE A 174 -1.25 0.26 -9.84
N SER A 175 -2.17 0.19 -10.80
CA SER A 175 -1.92 0.62 -12.19
C SER A 175 -1.54 2.10 -12.24
N MET A 176 -2.23 2.94 -11.46
CA MET A 176 -2.01 4.38 -11.36
C MET A 176 -0.62 4.70 -10.83
N ILE A 177 -0.17 4.03 -9.77
CA ILE A 177 1.18 4.19 -9.22
C ILE A 177 2.23 3.92 -10.29
N ILE A 178 2.05 2.85 -11.08
CA ILE A 178 3.02 2.47 -12.12
C ILE A 178 3.05 3.52 -13.25
N VAL A 179 1.89 3.98 -13.71
CA VAL A 179 1.80 5.02 -14.75
C VAL A 179 2.41 6.34 -14.29
N LEU A 180 2.12 6.77 -13.05
CA LEU A 180 2.70 7.98 -12.46
C LEU A 180 4.21 7.86 -12.26
N GLY A 181 4.71 6.72 -11.77
CA GLY A 181 6.15 6.53 -11.63
C GLY A 181 6.86 6.57 -12.98
N ARG A 182 6.26 5.99 -14.02
CA ARG A 182 6.80 6.05 -15.39
C ARG A 182 6.82 7.46 -15.97
N SER A 183 5.81 8.29 -15.70
CA SER A 183 5.83 9.70 -16.15
C SER A 183 6.93 10.51 -15.45
N LEU A 184 7.36 10.08 -14.27
CA LEU A 184 8.52 10.58 -13.54
C LEU A 184 9.84 9.90 -13.92
N LYS A 185 9.86 9.07 -14.97
CA LYS A 185 11.02 8.30 -15.45
C LYS A 185 11.58 7.31 -14.44
N ILE A 186 10.76 6.84 -13.49
CA ILE A 186 11.12 5.76 -12.57
C ILE A 186 10.81 4.43 -13.27
N ASN A 187 11.86 3.62 -13.48
CA ASN A 187 11.71 2.26 -13.98
C ASN A 187 11.23 1.33 -12.86
N ASP A 188 10.19 0.53 -13.12
CA ASP A 188 9.57 -0.39 -12.15
C ASP A 188 9.38 0.25 -10.76
N PRO A 189 8.59 1.33 -10.66
CA PRO A 189 8.47 2.12 -9.42
C PRO A 189 7.88 1.31 -8.26
N LEU A 190 7.17 0.22 -8.54
CA LEU A 190 6.46 -0.58 -7.56
C LEU A 190 6.75 -2.06 -7.78
N LYS A 191 6.97 -2.79 -6.68
CA LYS A 191 7.02 -4.26 -6.64
C LYS A 191 6.18 -4.76 -5.48
N PHE A 192 5.83 -6.04 -5.48
CA PHE A 192 5.21 -6.67 -4.32
C PHE A 192 5.80 -8.05 -4.06
N GLU A 193 5.78 -8.45 -2.79
CA GLU A 193 6.12 -9.79 -2.33
C GLU A 193 5.07 -10.24 -1.31
N SER A 194 4.72 -11.53 -1.31
CA SER A 194 3.79 -12.12 -0.34
C SER A 194 4.39 -13.41 0.19
N LYS A 195 4.65 -13.45 1.50
CA LYS A 195 5.24 -14.60 2.21
C LYS A 195 5.05 -14.47 3.72
N ASN A 196 5.13 -15.60 4.42
CA ASN A 196 5.17 -15.69 5.89
C ASN A 196 3.99 -15.00 6.59
N GLY A 197 2.79 -15.08 6.02
CA GLY A 197 1.59 -14.45 6.56
C GLY A 197 1.43 -12.96 6.23
N PHE A 198 2.30 -12.39 5.40
CA PHE A 198 2.29 -10.96 5.07
C PHE A 198 2.41 -10.69 3.58
N THR A 199 1.97 -9.50 3.20
CA THR A 199 2.20 -8.92 1.87
C THR A 199 2.92 -7.58 2.04
N GLU A 200 3.94 -7.35 1.21
CA GLU A 200 4.73 -6.12 1.17
C GLU A 200 4.69 -5.53 -0.22
N PHE A 201 4.33 -4.25 -0.33
CA PHE A 201 4.49 -3.43 -1.52
C PHE A 201 5.70 -2.53 -1.33
N VAL A 202 6.61 -2.51 -2.29
CA VAL A 202 7.85 -1.75 -2.24
C VAL A 202 7.81 -0.70 -3.33
N LEU A 203 7.58 0.56 -2.95
CA LEU A 203 7.73 1.72 -3.80
C LEU A 203 9.20 2.16 -3.80
N THR A 204 9.82 2.31 -4.95
CA THR A 204 11.23 2.69 -5.07
C THR A 204 11.35 4.07 -5.71
N ILE A 205 11.98 5.01 -5.01
CA ILE A 205 12.32 6.33 -5.52
C ILE A 205 13.84 6.37 -5.75
N PRO A 206 14.32 6.66 -6.96
CA PRO A 206 15.75 6.83 -7.18
C PRO A 206 16.25 8.07 -6.42
N VAL A 207 17.33 7.91 -5.67
CA VAL A 207 18.10 9.06 -5.15
C VAL A 207 19.20 9.26 -6.17
N ASN A 208 19.05 10.26 -7.03
CA ASN A 208 19.87 10.43 -8.24
C ASN A 208 21.37 10.16 -8.01
N SER A 209 21.99 9.54 -9.01
CA SER A 209 23.41 9.76 -9.35
C SER A 209 23.62 11.17 -9.87
#